data_AF-A0A2H9L6V9-F1
#
_entry.id   AF-A0A2H9L6V9-F1
#
_cell.length_a   1.000
_cell.length_b   1.000
_cell.length_c   1.000
_cell.angle_alpha   90.00
_cell.angle_beta   90.00
_cell.angle_gamma   90.00
#
_symmetry.space_group_name_H-M   'P 1'
#
loop_
_entity.id
_entity.type
_entity.pdbx_description
1 polymer ?
#
loop_
_entity_poly.entity_id
_entity_poly.type
_entity_poly.pdbx_seq_one_letter_code
_entity_poly.pdbx_strand_id
1 'polypeptide(L)'
;MAYLSKVKRLDLYLGRLEKRPNNHKSENGVDVKLAIDMLSLAYHNNYDVALLISNDSDFVPAIKEVQSLGKQVYNISFPATKCYHLNKVCDKTIKVNDVTNFLKE
;
A
#
# COMPACT_ATOMS: atom_id res chain seq x y z
N MET A 1 -7.31 17.29 -8.45
CA MET A 1 -8.17 16.91 -7.30
C MET A 1 -9.62 16.61 -7.70
N ALA A 2 -10.24 17.35 -8.63
CA ALA A 2 -11.65 17.16 -9.03
C ALA A 2 -12.01 15.79 -9.66
N TYR A 3 -11.03 15.04 -10.18
CA TYR A 3 -11.25 13.68 -10.71
C TYR A 3 -11.25 12.62 -9.60
N LEU A 4 -10.25 12.65 -8.71
CA LEU A 4 -10.14 11.70 -7.59
C LEU A 4 -11.34 11.79 -6.63
N SER A 5 -11.91 12.97 -6.43
CA SER A 5 -13.11 13.15 -5.61
C SER A 5 -14.36 12.48 -6.18
N LYS A 6 -14.36 12.07 -7.46
CA LYS A 6 -15.48 11.38 -8.12
C LYS A 6 -15.37 9.86 -8.01
N VAL A 7 -14.20 9.33 -7.64
CA VAL A 7 -13.99 7.90 -7.47
C VAL A 7 -14.72 7.45 -6.20
N LYS A 8 -15.72 6.59 -6.37
CA LYS A 8 -16.44 6.02 -5.22
C LYS A 8 -15.52 5.08 -4.45
N ARG A 9 -15.61 5.11 -3.11
CA ARG A 9 -14.81 4.26 -2.19
C ARG A 9 -13.30 4.50 -2.33
N LEU A 10 -12.89 5.76 -2.42
CA LEU A 10 -11.50 6.19 -2.37
C LEU A 10 -11.31 7.09 -1.15
N ASP A 11 -10.47 6.66 -0.22
CA ASP A 11 -9.96 7.51 0.84
C ASP A 11 -8.58 8.04 0.42
N LEU A 12 -8.48 9.36 0.25
CA LEU A 12 -7.25 10.04 -0.16
C LEU A 12 -6.52 10.59 1.07
N TYR A 13 -5.30 10.11 1.28
CA TYR A 13 -4.39 10.63 2.29
C TYR A 13 -3.21 11.33 1.64
N LEU A 14 -2.95 12.56 2.06
CA LEU A 14 -1.79 13.34 1.60
C LEU A 14 -0.72 13.32 2.69
N GLY A 15 0.50 12.96 2.31
CA GLY A 15 1.66 13.04 3.19
C GLY A 15 1.98 14.48 3.57
N ARG A 16 2.70 14.64 4.69
CA ARG A 16 3.17 15.96 5.12
C ARG A 16 4.59 16.16 4.64
N LEU A 17 4.85 17.35 4.11
CA LEU A 17 6.19 17.73 3.70
C LEU A 17 6.94 18.32 4.90
N GLU A 18 7.90 17.59 5.43
CA GLU A 18 8.68 18.00 6.58
C GLU A 18 10.08 18.45 6.15
N LYS A 19 10.53 19.56 6.73
CA LYS A 19 11.85 20.13 6.46
C LYS A 19 12.86 19.49 7.42
N ARG A 20 13.84 18.79 6.87
CA ARG A 20 14.94 18.17 7.62
C ARG A 20 16.03 19.21 7.93
N PRO A 21 16.89 18.98 8.95
CA PRO A 21 17.94 19.92 9.36
C PRO A 21 18.92 20.30 8.24
N ASN A 22 19.11 19.42 7.26
CA ASN A 22 19.93 19.64 6.08
C ASN A 22 19.22 20.40 4.94
N ASN A 23 18.09 21.07 5.22
CA ASN A 23 17.26 21.77 4.24
C ASN A 23 16.58 20.85 3.19
N HIS A 24 16.72 19.53 3.30
CA HIS A 24 15.97 18.59 2.46
C HIS A 24 14.51 18.51 2.90
N LYS A 25 13.62 18.31 1.93
CA LYS A 25 12.21 18.05 2.18
C LYS A 25 11.97 16.55 2.09
N SER A 26 11.37 15.98 3.11
CA SER A 26 10.95 14.57 3.14
C SER A 26 9.44 14.54 3.23
N GLU A 27 8.81 13.69 2.42
CA GLU A 27 7.45 13.28 2.73
C GLU A 27 7.49 12.33 3.93
N ASN A 28 6.57 12.49 4.87
CA ASN A 28 6.43 11.65 6.04
C ASN A 28 4.96 11.31 6.30
N GLY A 29 4.73 10.09 6.79
CA GLY A 29 3.51 9.69 7.49
C GLY A 29 2.53 8.83 6.69
N VAL A 30 2.67 8.71 5.36
CA VAL A 30 1.76 7.88 4.55
C VAL A 30 1.97 6.39 4.82
N ASP A 31 3.22 5.92 4.95
CA ASP A 31 3.50 4.49 5.18
C ASP A 31 2.94 4.01 6.53
N VAL A 32 3.15 4.80 7.58
CA VAL A 32 2.60 4.52 8.92
C VAL A 32 1.07 4.51 8.88
N LYS A 33 0.46 5.48 8.20
CA LYS A 33 -0.99 5.54 8.04
C LYS A 33 -1.53 4.31 7.30
N LEU A 34 -0.88 3.91 6.21
CA LEU A 34 -1.26 2.72 5.44
C LEU A 34 -1.17 1.45 6.30
N ALA A 35 -0.09 1.28 7.07
CA ALA A 35 0.05 0.14 7.99
C ALA A 35 -1.04 0.10 9.06
N ILE A 36 -1.37 1.25 9.66
CA ILE A 36 -2.46 1.38 10.65
C ILE A 36 -3.81 1.04 10.02
N ASP A 37 -4.08 1.54 8.81
CA ASP A 37 -5.38 1.32 8.15
C ASP A 37 -5.55 -0.16 7.78
N MET A 38 -4.50 -0.82 7.26
CA MET A 38 -4.51 -2.26 7.02
C MET A 38 -4.90 -3.03 8.30
N LEU A 39 -4.20 -2.76 9.41
CA LEU A 39 -4.45 -3.47 10.66
C LEU A 39 -5.82 -3.15 11.26
N SER A 40 -6.22 -1.88 11.28
CA SER A 40 -7.50 -1.44 11.84
C SER A 40 -8.67 -2.04 11.07
N LEU A 41 -8.62 -1.99 9.74
CA LEU A 41 -9.69 -2.55 8.90
C LEU A 41 -9.73 -4.08 9.00
N ALA A 42 -8.58 -4.76 9.13
CA ALA A 42 -8.53 -6.20 9.40
C ALA A 42 -9.21 -6.54 10.74
N TYR A 43 -8.87 -5.80 11.80
CA TYR A 43 -9.38 -6.01 13.15
C TYR A 43 -10.90 -5.83 13.23
N HIS A 44 -11.44 -4.82 12.54
CA HIS A 44 -12.88 -4.59 12.45
C HIS A 44 -13.59 -5.52 11.46
N ASN A 45 -12.88 -6.47 10.85
CA ASN A 45 -13.41 -7.43 9.88
C ASN A 45 -14.00 -6.75 8.62
N ASN A 46 -13.42 -5.62 8.19
CA ASN A 46 -13.93 -4.83 7.06
C ASN A 46 -13.49 -5.36 5.69
N TYR A 47 -12.56 -6.31 5.65
CA TYR A 47 -12.12 -6.99 4.44
C TYR A 47 -11.69 -8.42 4.75
N ASP A 48 -11.66 -9.28 3.72
CA ASP A 48 -11.08 -10.63 3.79
C ASP A 48 -9.69 -10.69 3.16
N VAL A 49 -9.47 -9.90 2.11
CA VAL A 49 -8.22 -9.82 1.35
C VAL A 49 -7.77 -8.37 1.21
N ALA A 50 -6.53 -8.09 1.61
CA ALA A 50 -5.86 -6.83 1.32
C ALA A 50 -5.01 -6.94 0.05
N LEU A 51 -5.19 -5.99 -0.89
CA LEU A 51 -4.31 -5.84 -2.04
C LEU A 51 -3.33 -4.70 -1.75
N LEU A 52 -2.07 -5.05 -1.45
CA LEU A 52 -1.03 -4.08 -1.18
C LEU A 52 -0.26 -3.79 -2.48
N ILE A 53 -0.30 -2.53 -2.92
CA ILE A 53 0.51 -2.03 -4.04
C ILE A 53 1.68 -1.26 -3.45
N SER A 54 2.77 -1.96 -3.13
CA SER A 54 4.00 -1.35 -2.61
C SER A 54 5.20 -2.24 -2.89
N ASN A 55 6.39 -1.66 -2.93
CA ASN A 55 7.65 -2.41 -2.94
C ASN A 55 8.45 -2.22 -1.64
N ASP A 56 7.87 -1.56 -0.64
CA ASP A 56 8.53 -1.27 0.62
C ASP A 56 8.43 -2.47 1.58
N SER A 57 9.59 -2.98 2.00
CA SER A 57 9.69 -4.08 2.95
C SER A 57 9.29 -3.69 4.37
N ASP A 58 9.18 -2.40 4.68
CA ASP A 58 8.82 -1.92 6.02
C ASP A 58 7.37 -2.28 6.40
N PHE A 59 6.55 -2.69 5.43
CA PHE A 59 5.20 -3.23 5.68
C PHE A 59 5.18 -4.67 6.22
N VAL A 60 6.30 -5.41 6.20
CA VAL A 60 6.34 -6.82 6.63
C VAL A 60 5.72 -7.07 8.01
N PRO A 61 5.99 -6.26 9.06
CA PRO A 61 5.33 -6.43 10.35
C PRO A 61 3.80 -6.27 10.26
N ALA A 62 3.32 -5.26 9.55
CA ALA A 62 1.88 -5.04 9.38
C ALA A 62 1.20 -6.18 8.61
N ILE A 63 1.86 -6.71 7.57
CA ILE A 63 1.37 -7.86 6.79
C ILE A 63 1.20 -9.08 7.68
N LYS A 64 2.20 -9.39 8.52
CA LYS A 64 2.15 -10.53 9.43
C LYS A 64 1.03 -10.42 10.46
N GLU A 65 0.79 -9.24 11.01
CA GLU A 65 -0.32 -9.03 11.95
C GLU A 65 -1.69 -9.12 11.25
N VAL A 66 -1.81 -8.60 10.04
CA VAL A 66 -3.04 -8.76 9.25
C VAL A 66 -3.31 -10.25 8.97
N GLN A 67 -2.27 -11.02 8.65
CA GLN A 67 -2.37 -12.47 8.44
C GLN A 67 -2.72 -13.22 9.74
N SER A 68 -2.18 -12.81 10.89
CA SER A 68 -2.50 -13.41 12.19
C SER A 68 -3.97 -13.25 12.57
N LEU A 69 -4.62 -12.18 12.10
CA LEU A 69 -6.06 -11.93 12.19
C LEU A 69 -6.91 -12.75 11.19
N GLY A 70 -6.30 -13.69 10.45
CA GLY A 70 -6.97 -14.57 9.51
C GLY A 70 -7.28 -13.93 8.15
N LYS A 71 -6.68 -12.77 7.84
CA LYS A 71 -6.83 -12.11 6.54
C LYS A 71 -5.75 -12.55 5.56
N GLN A 72 -6.04 -12.44 4.27
CA GLN A 72 -5.03 -12.66 3.23
C GLN A 72 -4.44 -11.34 2.76
N VAL A 73 -3.16 -11.33 2.42
CA VAL A 73 -2.49 -10.17 1.85
C VAL A 73 -1.83 -10.53 0.54
N TYR A 74 -2.23 -9.86 -0.54
CA TYR A 74 -1.65 -10.04 -1.86
C TYR A 74 -0.81 -8.83 -2.23
N ASN A 75 0.42 -9.08 -2.67
CA ASN A 75 1.28 -8.05 -3.24
C ASN A 75 0.90 -7.81 -4.71
N ILE A 76 0.72 -6.56 -5.10
CA ILE A 76 0.57 -6.14 -6.49
C ILE A 76 1.89 -5.51 -6.93
N SER A 77 2.58 -6.14 -7.88
CA SER A 77 3.91 -5.69 -8.34
C SER A 77 3.97 -5.48 -9.85
N PHE A 78 4.80 -4.55 -10.27
CA PHE A 78 5.11 -4.33 -11.68
C PHE A 78 6.34 -5.16 -12.09
N PRO A 79 6.36 -5.83 -13.25
CA PRO A 79 7.46 -6.73 -13.66
C PRO A 79 8.85 -6.10 -13.66
N ALA A 80 8.95 -4.80 -13.91
CA ALA A 80 10.21 -4.06 -13.89
C ALA A 80 10.78 -3.86 -12.48
N THR A 81 9.95 -4.03 -11.44
CA THR A 81 10.34 -3.80 -10.05
C THR A 81 10.58 -5.12 -9.31
N LYS A 82 11.70 -5.19 -8.60
CA LYS A 82 12.09 -6.35 -7.80
C LYS A 82 11.66 -6.12 -6.35
N CYS A 83 10.74 -6.94 -5.85
CA CYS A 83 10.35 -6.92 -4.44
C CYS A 83 10.46 -8.33 -3.83
N TYR A 84 11.69 -8.77 -3.58
CA TYR A 84 11.96 -10.13 -3.14
C TYR A 84 11.42 -10.44 -1.74
N HIS A 85 11.37 -9.45 -0.85
CA HIS A 85 10.93 -9.64 0.53
C HIS A 85 9.40 -9.75 0.63
N LEU A 86 8.64 -8.84 0.02
CA LEU A 86 7.18 -8.92 0.07
C LEU A 86 6.65 -10.17 -0.64
N ASN A 87 7.27 -10.59 -1.74
CA ASN A 87 6.87 -11.80 -2.47
C ASN A 87 6.99 -13.09 -1.64
N LYS A 88 7.80 -13.08 -0.58
CA LYS A 88 7.95 -14.23 0.35
C LYS A 88 6.99 -14.16 1.54
N VAL A 89 6.51 -12.97 1.89
CA VAL A 89 5.70 -12.74 3.09
C VAL A 89 4.21 -12.71 2.76
N CYS A 90 3.83 -12.09 1.64
CA CYS A 90 2.45 -12.08 1.17
C CYS A 90 2.00 -13.47 0.70
N ASP A 91 0.72 -13.76 0.88
CA ASP A 91 0.10 -15.05 0.48
C ASP A 91 0.16 -15.28 -1.03
N LYS A 92 0.09 -14.18 -1.79
CA LYS A 92 0.18 -14.20 -3.26
C LYS A 92 0.83 -12.93 -3.79
N THR A 93 1.48 -13.05 -4.94
CA THR A 93 1.91 -11.90 -5.73
C THR A 93 1.21 -11.89 -7.07
N ILE A 94 0.57 -10.77 -7.41
CA ILE A 94 -0.05 -10.52 -8.71
C ILE A 94 0.84 -9.55 -9.46
N LYS A 95 1.28 -9.96 -10.67
CA LYS A 95 2.09 -9.12 -11.55
C LYS A 95 1.18 -8.35 -12.49
N VAL A 96 1.35 -7.03 -12.54
CA VAL A 96 0.61 -6.15 -13.44
C VAL A 96 1.56 -5.69 -14.54
N ASN A 97 1.38 -6.23 -15.75
CA ASN A 97 2.32 -6.03 -16.84
C ASN A 97 2.25 -4.64 -17.47
N ASP A 98 1.04 -4.11 -17.61
CA ASP A 98 0.81 -2.83 -18.26
C ASP A 98 -0.52 -2.22 -17.80
N VAL A 99 -0.45 -1.03 -17.19
CA VAL A 99 -1.63 -0.19 -16.90
C VAL A 99 -1.69 1.03 -17.81
N THR A 100 -0.78 1.16 -18.76
CA THR A 100 -0.63 2.34 -19.64
C THR A 100 -1.89 2.60 -20.43
N ASN A 101 -2.62 1.55 -20.82
CA ASN A 101 -3.91 1.69 -21.50
C ASN A 101 -5.01 2.31 -20.61
N PHE A 102 -4.83 2.33 -19.28
CA PHE A 102 -5.69 3.01 -18.31
C PHE A 102 -5.14 4.38 -17.87
N LEU A 103 -3.88 4.71 -18.21
CA LEU A 103 -3.24 6.00 -17.94
C LEU A 103 -3.33 6.97 -19.13
N LYS A 104 -3.78 6.48 -20.29
CA LYS A 104 -4.11 7.34 -21.44
C LYS A 104 -5.47 8.00 -21.18
N GLU A 105 -5.40 9.20 -20.62
CA GLU A 105 -6.44 10.22 -20.83
C GLU A 105 -6.41 10.74 -22.29
#